data_AF-A0A2H4VBX2-F1
#
_entry.id   AF-A0A2H4VBX2-F1
#
_cell.length_a   1.000
_cell.length_b   1.000
_cell.length_c   1.000
_cell.angle_alpha   90.00
_cell.angle_beta   90.00
_cell.angle_gamma   90.00
#
_symmetry.space_group_name_H-M   'P 1'
#
loop_
_entity.id
_entity.type
_entity.pdbx_description
1 polymer ?
#
loop_
_entity_poly.entity_id
_entity_poly.type
_entity_poly.pdbx_seq_one_letter_code
_entity_poly.pdbx_strand_id
1 'polypeptide(L)'
;MDKIRFKQAQSLLLESGKSKKGTEKLKNPREGTLDPVAYAEIINQVIGTEEFVYSSRPTHKLLPEDAKEFCSNLIDIRNKIDDILAEFGVLEKKNIEEEVKRLSEKFIILTSKGNFKKIITRWGVEAQRIVVAGVPLETEDMRVLNPKIPETALEPVKKKISHVKNDIIRKMDQFDTQEMLVVVENDKSGEIMAKRAENLYGARVMIRDNLKNTSILEFRKALEKEYNP
;
A
#
# COMPACT_ATOMS: atom_id res chain seq x y z
N MET A 1 -23.06 -14.25 26.38
CA MET A 1 -22.02 -14.58 25.37
C MET A 1 -21.02 -13.44 25.16
N ASP A 2 -21.38 -12.18 25.44
CA ASP A 2 -20.54 -11.02 25.09
C ASP A 2 -19.26 -10.87 25.92
N LYS A 3 -19.27 -11.24 27.21
CA LYS A 3 -18.06 -11.15 28.07
C LYS A 3 -16.89 -12.02 27.58
N ILE A 4 -17.18 -13.13 26.91
CA ILE A 4 -16.16 -14.03 26.35
C ILE A 4 -15.56 -13.42 25.09
N ARG A 5 -16.41 -12.85 24.21
CA ARG A 5 -15.97 -12.14 23.01
C ARG A 5 -15.16 -10.89 23.34
N PHE A 6 -15.54 -10.13 24.38
CA PHE A 6 -14.75 -9.00 24.86
C PHE A 6 -13.39 -9.42 25.42
N LYS A 7 -13.32 -10.51 26.19
CA LYS A 7 -12.04 -11.04 26.69
C LYS A 7 -11.17 -11.59 25.55
N GLN A 8 -11.77 -12.21 24.54
CA GLN A 8 -11.07 -12.69 23.36
C GLN A 8 -10.55 -11.52 22.50
N ALA A 9 -11.38 -10.50 22.25
CA ALA A 9 -10.97 -9.29 21.55
C ALA A 9 -9.87 -8.54 22.31
N GLN A 10 -9.97 -8.45 23.64
CA GLN A 10 -8.95 -7.84 24.49
C GLN A 10 -7.64 -8.65 24.49
N SER A 11 -7.74 -9.99 24.49
CA SER A 11 -6.57 -10.87 24.40
C SER A 11 -5.92 -10.79 23.03
N LEU A 12 -6.70 -10.74 21.95
CA LEU A 12 -6.21 -10.53 20.58
C LEU A 12 -5.57 -9.16 20.42
N LEU A 13 -6.12 -8.10 21.03
CA LEU A 13 -5.52 -6.76 21.06
C LEU A 13 -4.21 -6.72 21.87
N LEU A 14 -4.16 -7.42 23.01
CA LEU A 14 -2.95 -7.56 23.83
C LEU A 14 -1.88 -8.40 23.13
N GLU A 15 -2.25 -9.46 22.43
CA GLU A 15 -1.34 -10.30 21.64
C GLU A 15 -0.85 -9.57 20.38
N SER A 16 -1.73 -8.82 19.71
CA SER A 16 -1.37 -7.94 18.60
C SER A 16 -0.44 -6.80 19.05
N GLY A 17 -0.63 -6.28 20.28
CA GLY A 17 0.27 -5.30 20.91
C GLY A 17 1.58 -5.89 21.42
N LYS A 18 1.66 -7.22 21.62
CA LYS A 18 2.89 -7.96 21.94
C LYS A 18 3.71 -8.29 20.70
N SER A 19 3.12 -8.26 19.50
CA SER A 19 3.83 -8.41 18.23
C SER A 19 4.64 -7.14 17.91
N LYS A 20 5.94 -7.22 18.23
CA LYS A 20 7.02 -6.27 17.93
C LYS A 20 7.03 -4.96 18.75
N LYS A 21 7.11 -5.07 20.08
CA LYS A 21 8.09 -4.24 20.80
C LYS A 21 9.44 -4.95 20.76
N GLY A 22 10.10 -4.90 19.60
CA GLY A 22 11.52 -4.65 19.68
C GLY A 22 11.62 -3.32 20.42
N THR A 23 12.20 -3.30 21.60
CA THR A 23 12.64 -2.04 22.18
C THR A 23 13.53 -1.40 21.12
N GLU A 24 13.01 -0.46 20.34
CA GLU A 24 13.83 0.39 19.48
C GLU A 24 14.81 1.07 20.42
N LYS A 25 16.01 0.50 20.52
CA LYS A 25 17.08 1.10 21.30
C LYS A 25 17.44 2.36 20.55
N LEU A 26 17.06 3.50 21.13
CA LEU A 26 17.52 4.81 20.68
C LEU A 26 19.05 4.74 20.53
N LYS A 27 19.52 4.99 19.32
CA LYS A 27 20.95 5.03 19.01
C LYS A 27 21.49 6.41 19.35
N ASN A 28 22.80 6.53 19.48
CA ASN A 28 23.44 7.83 19.63
C ASN A 28 23.19 8.68 18.36
N PRO A 29 22.81 9.97 18.51
CA PRO A 29 22.60 10.85 17.38
C PRO A 29 23.87 11.01 16.56
N ARG A 30 23.69 11.22 15.25
CA ARG A 30 24.74 11.47 14.26
C ARG A 30 24.44 12.79 13.54
N GLU A 31 25.37 13.23 12.69
CA GLU A 31 25.12 14.35 11.78
C GLU A 31 23.90 14.06 10.90
N GLY A 32 23.04 15.06 10.75
CA GLY A 32 21.78 14.98 10.02
C GLY A 32 21.31 16.38 9.64
N THR A 33 20.27 16.44 8.79
CA THR A 33 19.71 17.72 8.34
C THR A 33 18.34 17.92 8.97
N LEU A 34 18.16 19.05 9.66
CA LEU A 34 16.85 19.46 10.17
C LEU A 34 16.01 20.02 9.02
N ASP A 35 14.80 19.49 8.83
CA ASP A 35 13.77 20.13 8.01
C ASP A 35 13.01 21.17 8.86
N PRO A 36 13.25 22.48 8.67
CA PRO A 36 12.61 23.52 9.47
C PRO A 36 11.10 23.61 9.22
N VAL A 37 10.62 23.20 8.03
CA VAL A 37 9.19 23.21 7.70
C VAL A 37 8.49 22.09 8.45
N ALA A 38 9.04 20.87 8.38
CA ALA A 38 8.50 19.73 9.12
C ALA A 38 8.47 19.99 10.63
N TYR A 39 9.54 20.59 11.18
CA TYR A 39 9.58 20.94 12.60
C TYR A 39 8.55 22.02 12.97
N ALA A 40 8.37 23.04 12.14
CA ALA A 40 7.35 24.07 12.37
C ALA A 40 5.92 23.49 12.36
N GLU A 41 5.63 22.54 11.47
CA GLU A 41 4.34 21.84 11.47
C GLU A 41 4.09 21.07 12.77
N ILE A 42 5.12 20.40 13.31
CA ILE A 42 5.02 19.69 14.59
C ILE A 42 4.63 20.67 15.70
N ILE A 43 5.32 21.81 15.77
CA ILE A 43 5.02 22.85 16.78
C ILE A 43 3.60 23.37 16.64
N ASN A 44 3.15 23.67 15.42
CA ASN A 44 1.78 24.14 15.18
C ASN A 44 0.73 23.09 15.60
N GLN A 45 0.98 21.80 15.34
CA GLN A 45 0.10 20.73 15.79
C GLN A 45 0.09 20.61 17.32
N VAL A 46 1.25 20.68 17.98
CA VAL A 46 1.34 20.68 19.45
C VAL A 46 0.56 21.85 20.04
N ILE A 47 0.71 23.06 19.50
CA ILE A 47 -0.07 24.24 19.92
C ILE A 47 -1.56 23.99 19.71
N GLY A 48 -1.96 23.38 18.59
CA GLY A 48 -3.36 23.00 18.34
C GLY A 48 -3.91 22.06 19.42
N THR A 49 -3.09 21.17 19.98
CA THR A 49 -3.52 20.29 21.07
C THR A 49 -3.72 21.00 22.42
N GLU A 50 -3.26 22.25 22.56
CA GLU A 50 -3.45 23.07 23.77
C GLU A 50 -4.93 23.38 24.01
N GLU A 51 -5.76 23.45 22.96
CA GLU A 51 -7.20 23.69 23.07
C GLU A 51 -7.88 22.68 23.99
N PHE A 52 -7.47 21.41 23.93
CA PHE A 52 -7.98 20.35 24.81
C PHE A 52 -7.65 20.61 26.28
N VAL A 53 -6.58 21.33 26.60
CA VAL A 53 -6.23 21.71 27.97
C VAL A 53 -7.18 22.78 28.49
N TYR A 54 -7.61 23.73 27.65
CA TYR A 54 -8.54 24.79 28.05
C TYR A 54 -9.97 24.29 28.11
N SER A 55 -10.44 23.61 27.05
CA SER A 55 -11.83 23.16 26.92
C SER A 55 -12.22 22.10 27.95
N SER A 56 -11.26 21.33 28.46
CA SER A 56 -11.50 20.27 29.44
C SER A 56 -11.41 20.72 30.91
N ARG A 57 -11.16 22.00 31.17
CA ARG A 57 -11.08 22.53 32.55
C ARG A 57 -12.41 22.34 33.31
N PRO A 58 -12.35 22.18 34.64
CA PRO A 58 -11.13 22.04 35.47
C PRO A 58 -10.63 20.59 35.59
N THR A 59 -11.41 19.62 35.11
CA THR A 59 -11.16 18.20 35.41
C THR A 59 -10.21 17.51 34.45
N HIS A 60 -9.99 18.12 33.29
CA HIS A 60 -9.23 17.57 32.17
C HIS A 60 -9.74 16.21 31.66
N LYS A 61 -11.01 15.93 31.89
CA LYS A 61 -11.67 14.74 31.34
C LYS A 61 -12.15 15.04 29.93
N LEU A 62 -11.63 14.28 28.97
CA LEU A 62 -12.07 14.29 27.58
C LEU A 62 -13.19 13.26 27.38
N LEU A 63 -14.22 13.65 26.63
CA LEU A 63 -15.24 12.71 26.15
C LEU A 63 -14.64 11.81 25.06
N PRO A 64 -15.28 10.67 24.71
CA PRO A 64 -14.71 9.72 23.77
C PRO A 64 -14.29 10.30 22.41
N GLU A 65 -15.03 11.28 21.89
CA GLU A 65 -14.72 11.95 20.62
C GLU A 65 -13.46 12.84 20.74
N ASP A 66 -13.45 13.75 21.72
CA ASP A 66 -12.30 14.61 22.01
C ASP A 66 -11.04 13.79 22.36
N ALA A 67 -11.22 12.70 23.12
CA ALA A 67 -10.13 11.80 23.47
C ALA A 67 -9.54 11.12 22.23
N LYS A 68 -10.39 10.69 21.28
CA LYS A 68 -9.96 10.11 20.02
C LYS A 68 -9.21 11.13 19.18
N GLU A 69 -9.73 12.35 19.05
CA GLU A 69 -9.09 13.43 18.30
C GLU A 69 -7.74 13.81 18.91
N PHE A 70 -7.70 14.08 20.21
CA PHE A 70 -6.48 14.40 20.94
C PHE A 70 -5.42 13.30 20.79
N CYS A 71 -5.80 12.02 20.97
CA CYS A 71 -4.87 10.91 20.82
C CYS A 71 -4.38 10.75 19.37
N SER A 72 -5.24 10.98 18.37
CA SER A 72 -4.83 10.96 16.95
C SER A 72 -3.77 12.03 16.68
N ASN A 73 -4.00 13.25 17.15
CA ASN A 73 -3.06 14.36 17.01
C ASN A 73 -1.70 14.04 17.67
N LEU A 74 -1.69 13.46 18.87
CA LEU A 74 -0.46 13.04 19.55
C LEU A 74 0.30 11.93 18.81
N ILE A 75 -0.42 10.97 18.22
CA ILE A 75 0.20 9.91 17.42
C ILE A 75 0.84 10.51 16.16
N ASP A 76 0.17 11.43 15.49
CA ASP A 76 0.69 12.09 14.29
C ASP A 76 1.93 12.94 14.61
N ILE A 77 1.89 13.73 15.70
CA ILE A 77 3.04 14.49 16.21
C ILE A 77 4.22 13.54 16.49
N ARG A 78 3.98 12.43 17.18
CA ARG A 78 5.01 11.44 17.47
C ARG A 78 5.63 10.89 16.18
N ASN A 79 4.83 10.52 15.19
CA ASN A 79 5.34 9.96 13.93
C ASN A 79 6.27 10.96 13.22
N LYS A 80 5.90 12.25 13.20
CA LYS A 80 6.74 13.30 12.62
C LYS A 80 8.04 13.51 13.41
N ILE A 81 7.98 13.41 14.74
CA ILE A 81 9.18 13.45 15.60
C ILE A 81 10.07 12.24 15.29
N ASP A 82 9.49 11.05 15.15
CA ASP A 82 10.22 9.82 14.84
C ASP A 82 10.96 9.95 13.48
N ASP A 83 10.33 10.58 12.49
CA ASP A 83 10.95 10.89 11.18
C ASP A 83 12.16 11.83 11.33
N ILE A 84 12.06 12.88 12.15
CA ILE A 84 13.20 13.77 12.44
C ILE A 84 14.32 12.99 13.15
N LEU A 85 13.98 12.17 14.16
CA LEU A 85 14.95 11.35 14.88
C LEU A 85 15.65 10.34 13.97
N ALA A 86 14.98 9.85 12.93
CA ALA A 86 15.58 8.98 11.92
C ALA A 86 16.64 9.70 11.07
N GLU A 87 16.46 10.99 10.74
CA GLU A 87 17.46 11.79 10.03
C GLU A 87 18.75 11.98 10.84
N PHE A 88 18.67 11.97 12.17
CA PHE A 88 19.83 11.99 13.06
C PHE A 88 20.30 10.58 13.47
N GLY A 89 19.77 9.53 12.84
CA GLY A 89 20.14 8.14 13.11
C GLY A 89 19.81 7.64 14.52
N VAL A 90 19.00 8.38 15.28
CA VAL A 90 18.55 8.02 16.63
C VAL A 90 17.53 6.88 16.57
N LEU A 91 16.66 6.93 15.57
CA LEU A 91 15.73 5.85 15.20
C LEU A 91 16.12 5.24 13.86
N GLU A 92 15.75 3.98 13.66
CA GLU A 92 15.81 3.39 12.32
C GLU A 92 14.64 3.93 11.51
N LYS A 93 14.95 4.59 10.39
CA LYS A 93 13.92 4.98 9.42
C LYS A 93 13.16 3.71 9.04
N LYS A 94 11.83 3.68 9.19
CA LYS A 94 11.02 2.57 8.66
C LYS A 94 11.36 2.43 7.19
N ASN A 95 12.04 1.35 6.82
CA ASN A 95 12.41 1.11 5.44
C ASN A 95 11.15 0.67 4.70
N ILE A 96 10.42 1.64 4.15
CA ILE A 96 9.16 1.40 3.43
C ILE A 96 9.41 0.44 2.25
N GLU A 97 10.59 0.47 1.65
CA GLU A 97 10.98 -0.45 0.57
C GLU A 97 11.08 -1.90 1.07
N GLU A 98 11.69 -2.14 2.24
CA GLU A 98 11.71 -3.48 2.86
C GLU A 98 10.31 -3.96 3.26
N GLU A 99 9.46 -3.05 3.75
CA GLU A 99 8.08 -3.37 4.09
C GLU A 99 7.27 -3.74 2.84
N VAL A 100 7.40 -2.96 1.76
CA VAL A 100 6.80 -3.28 0.46
C VAL A 100 7.33 -4.60 -0.08
N LYS A 101 8.64 -4.83 -0.03
CA LYS A 101 9.25 -6.09 -0.47
C LYS A 101 8.57 -7.27 0.23
N ARG A 102 8.55 -7.27 1.57
CA ARG A 102 7.90 -8.30 2.39
C ARG A 102 6.41 -8.44 2.07
N LEU A 103 5.66 -7.35 1.97
CA LEU A 103 4.23 -7.39 1.68
C LEU A 103 3.93 -7.88 0.26
N SER A 104 4.83 -7.64 -0.69
CA SER A 104 4.68 -8.04 -2.09
C SER A 104 4.99 -9.51 -2.35
N GLU A 105 5.67 -10.20 -1.43
CA GLU A 105 6.00 -11.63 -1.55
C GLU A 105 4.77 -12.54 -1.64
N LYS A 106 3.62 -12.09 -1.13
CA LYS A 106 2.37 -12.83 -1.26
C LYS A 106 1.68 -12.61 -2.61
N PHE A 107 2.12 -11.67 -3.45
CA PHE A 107 1.41 -11.34 -4.69
C PHE A 107 2.20 -11.65 -5.96
N ILE A 108 1.45 -11.94 -7.02
CA ILE A 108 1.87 -11.64 -8.40
C ILE A 108 1.35 -10.26 -8.77
N ILE A 109 2.21 -9.40 -9.33
CA ILE A 109 1.84 -8.06 -9.74
C ILE A 109 1.58 -8.03 -11.25
N LEU A 110 0.38 -7.65 -11.66
CA LEU A 110 0.03 -7.46 -13.07
C LEU A 110 0.02 -5.96 -13.42
N THR A 111 0.66 -5.58 -14.52
CA THR A 111 0.66 -4.20 -15.01
C THR A 111 0.61 -4.11 -16.53
N SER A 112 0.20 -2.96 -17.07
CA SER A 112 -0.05 -2.80 -18.51
C SER A 112 1.15 -2.31 -19.32
N LYS A 113 2.15 -1.68 -18.69
CA LYS A 113 3.27 -1.04 -19.39
C LYS A 113 4.62 -1.37 -18.74
N GLY A 114 5.67 -1.53 -19.56
CA GLY A 114 7.01 -1.88 -19.07
C GLY A 114 7.70 -0.80 -18.23
N ASN A 115 7.33 0.47 -18.40
CA ASN A 115 7.79 1.56 -17.53
C ASN A 115 7.24 1.41 -16.10
N PHE A 116 6.02 0.90 -15.92
CA PHE A 116 5.44 0.64 -14.61
C PHE A 116 6.18 -0.47 -13.88
N LYS A 117 6.61 -1.51 -14.59
CA LYS A 117 7.52 -2.53 -14.01
C LYS A 117 8.75 -1.89 -13.35
N LYS A 118 9.39 -0.91 -14.01
CA LYS A 118 10.55 -0.21 -13.42
C LYS A 118 10.20 0.55 -12.15
N ILE A 119 9.05 1.23 -12.13
CA ILE A 119 8.56 1.96 -10.96
C ILE A 119 8.27 1.00 -9.80
N ILE A 120 7.56 -0.10 -10.07
CA ILE A 120 7.18 -1.11 -9.09
C ILE A 120 8.41 -1.83 -8.53
N THR A 121 9.40 -2.16 -9.37
CA THR A 121 10.67 -2.73 -8.91
C THR A 121 11.45 -1.75 -8.03
N ARG A 122 11.45 -0.45 -8.37
CA ARG A 122 12.08 0.59 -7.53
C ARG A 122 11.38 0.75 -6.17
N TRP A 123 10.12 0.33 -6.05
CA TRP A 123 9.43 0.29 -4.76
C TRP A 123 9.75 -0.95 -3.92
N GLY A 124 10.60 -1.86 -4.40
CA GLY A 124 11.07 -3.03 -3.65
C GLY A 124 10.48 -4.37 -4.10
N VAL A 125 9.61 -4.39 -5.11
CA VAL A 125 9.03 -5.64 -5.63
C VAL A 125 10.02 -6.39 -6.51
N GLU A 126 10.15 -7.69 -6.28
CA GLU A 126 10.97 -8.56 -7.12
C GLU A 126 10.47 -8.60 -8.57
N ALA A 127 11.35 -8.28 -9.52
CA ALA A 127 10.99 -8.21 -10.94
C ALA A 127 10.44 -9.53 -11.52
N GLN A 128 10.73 -10.67 -10.88
CA GLN A 128 10.22 -11.99 -11.28
C GLN A 128 8.73 -12.18 -10.94
N ARG A 129 8.22 -11.44 -9.95
CA ARG A 129 6.81 -11.45 -9.54
C ARG A 129 5.93 -10.52 -10.37
N ILE A 130 6.53 -9.73 -11.28
CA ILE A 130 5.81 -8.76 -12.10
C ILE A 130 5.53 -9.37 -13.49
N VAL A 131 4.27 -9.34 -13.89
CA VAL A 131 3.79 -9.64 -15.25
C VAL A 131 3.44 -8.34 -15.94
N VAL A 132 3.94 -8.16 -17.16
CA VAL A 132 3.60 -7.00 -18.00
C VAL A 132 2.73 -7.48 -19.16
N ALA A 133 1.48 -7.04 -19.18
CA ALA A 133 0.53 -7.37 -20.22
C ALA A 133 0.30 -6.16 -21.14
N GLY A 134 0.93 -6.17 -22.31
CA GLY A 134 0.70 -5.14 -23.35
C GLY A 134 -0.60 -5.35 -24.15
N VAL A 135 -1.43 -6.31 -23.76
CA VAL A 135 -2.71 -6.68 -24.38
C VAL A 135 -3.72 -6.99 -23.26
N PRO A 136 -5.04 -6.95 -23.55
CA PRO A 136 -6.05 -7.39 -22.59
C PRO A 136 -5.88 -8.86 -22.19
N LEU A 137 -6.60 -9.29 -21.15
CA LEU A 137 -6.58 -10.69 -20.71
C LEU A 137 -7.57 -11.59 -21.48
N GLU A 138 -8.51 -11.01 -22.22
CA GLU A 138 -9.43 -11.74 -23.10
C GLU A 138 -9.52 -11.11 -24.48
N THR A 139 -9.90 -11.90 -25.47
CA THR A 139 -9.90 -11.47 -26.87
C THR A 139 -11.03 -10.47 -27.14
N GLU A 140 -12.16 -10.63 -26.46
CA GLU A 140 -13.34 -9.79 -26.53
C GLU A 140 -13.04 -8.36 -26.07
N ASP A 141 -12.21 -8.24 -25.04
CA ASP A 141 -11.75 -6.95 -24.51
C ASP A 141 -10.93 -6.16 -25.54
N MET A 142 -10.24 -6.85 -26.45
CA MET A 142 -9.54 -6.20 -27.55
C MET A 142 -10.50 -5.49 -28.50
N ARG A 143 -11.71 -6.05 -28.71
CA ARG A 143 -12.74 -5.40 -29.52
C ARG A 143 -13.37 -4.20 -28.80
N VAL A 144 -13.38 -4.19 -27.47
CA VAL A 144 -13.83 -3.01 -26.70
C VAL A 144 -12.82 -1.87 -26.82
N LEU A 145 -11.51 -2.19 -26.82
CA LEU A 145 -10.45 -1.20 -27.02
C LEU A 145 -10.36 -0.72 -28.47
N ASN A 146 -10.49 -1.62 -29.44
CA ASN A 146 -10.48 -1.30 -30.86
C ASN A 146 -11.63 -2.01 -31.60
N PRO A 147 -12.81 -1.38 -31.69
CA PRO A 147 -14.00 -1.98 -32.31
C PRO A 147 -13.84 -2.33 -33.79
N LYS A 148 -12.90 -1.68 -34.51
CA LYS A 148 -12.67 -1.88 -35.95
C LYS A 148 -11.51 -2.84 -36.23
N ILE A 149 -11.02 -3.58 -35.24
CA ILE A 149 -9.89 -4.50 -35.44
C ILE A 149 -10.28 -5.63 -36.42
N PRO A 150 -9.51 -5.85 -37.50
CA PRO A 150 -9.73 -6.97 -38.40
C PRO A 150 -9.48 -8.32 -37.73
N GLU A 151 -10.18 -9.38 -38.17
CA GLU A 151 -10.02 -10.73 -37.61
C GLU A 151 -8.59 -11.26 -37.74
N THR A 152 -7.95 -10.97 -38.87
CA THR A 152 -6.56 -11.34 -39.13
C THR A 152 -5.56 -10.71 -38.15
N ALA A 153 -5.91 -9.56 -37.57
CA ALA A 153 -5.10 -8.89 -36.55
C ALA A 153 -5.37 -9.42 -35.13
N LEU A 154 -6.46 -10.17 -34.91
CA LEU A 154 -6.78 -10.78 -33.62
C LEU A 154 -5.97 -12.05 -33.36
N GLU A 155 -5.58 -12.81 -34.37
CA GLU A 155 -4.79 -14.05 -34.18
C GLU A 155 -3.45 -13.81 -33.44
N PRO A 156 -2.62 -12.83 -33.83
CA PRO A 156 -1.43 -12.49 -33.06
C PRO A 156 -1.74 -12.01 -31.63
N VAL A 157 -2.88 -11.35 -31.43
CA VAL A 157 -3.33 -10.90 -30.11
C VAL A 157 -3.70 -12.10 -29.24
N LYS A 158 -4.50 -13.05 -29.74
CA LYS A 158 -4.85 -14.30 -29.03
C LYS A 158 -3.61 -15.03 -28.53
N LYS A 159 -2.58 -15.12 -29.38
CA LYS A 159 -1.29 -15.72 -28.99
C LYS A 159 -0.60 -14.95 -27.86
N LYS A 160 -0.56 -13.62 -27.92
CA LYS A 160 -0.02 -12.76 -26.85
C LYS A 160 -0.81 -12.91 -25.55
N ILE A 161 -2.15 -12.97 -25.63
CA ILE A 161 -3.03 -13.20 -24.47
C ILE A 161 -2.69 -14.53 -23.81
N SER A 162 -2.58 -15.60 -24.61
CA SER A 162 -2.20 -16.92 -24.10
C SER A 162 -0.83 -16.90 -23.42
N HIS A 163 0.17 -16.23 -24.02
CA HIS A 163 1.49 -16.09 -23.39
C HIS A 163 1.43 -15.37 -22.04
N VAL A 164 0.63 -14.29 -21.93
CA VAL A 164 0.44 -13.57 -20.67
C VAL A 164 -0.22 -14.46 -19.63
N LYS A 165 -1.30 -15.18 -19.97
CA LYS A 165 -1.97 -16.11 -19.04
C LYS A 165 -1.02 -17.21 -18.58
N ASN A 166 -0.24 -17.79 -19.49
CA ASN A 166 0.75 -18.82 -19.15
C ASN A 166 1.85 -18.25 -18.24
N ASP A 167 2.30 -17.01 -18.45
CA ASP A 167 3.30 -16.37 -17.59
C ASP A 167 2.74 -16.05 -16.18
N ILE A 168 1.46 -15.69 -16.09
CA ILE A 168 0.75 -15.53 -14.80
C ILE A 168 0.73 -16.86 -14.06
N ILE A 169 0.21 -17.92 -14.68
CA ILE A 169 0.08 -19.25 -14.07
C ILE A 169 1.45 -19.77 -13.63
N ARG A 170 2.44 -19.72 -14.52
CA ARG A 170 3.81 -20.15 -14.22
C ARG A 170 4.40 -19.43 -13.02
N LYS A 171 4.13 -18.13 -12.85
CA LYS A 171 4.62 -17.35 -11.69
C LYS A 171 3.83 -17.64 -10.42
N MET A 172 2.52 -17.80 -10.52
CA MET A 172 1.68 -18.22 -9.39
C MET A 172 2.16 -19.57 -8.84
N ASP A 173 2.45 -20.54 -9.72
CA ASP A 173 3.00 -21.83 -9.35
C ASP A 173 4.42 -21.71 -8.78
N GLN A 174 5.29 -20.91 -9.44
CA GLN A 174 6.69 -20.71 -9.01
C GLN A 174 6.80 -20.14 -7.59
N PHE A 175 5.88 -19.25 -7.22
CA PHE A 175 5.90 -18.53 -5.95
C PHE A 175 4.87 -19.04 -4.94
N ASP A 176 4.18 -20.14 -5.25
CA ASP A 176 3.12 -20.75 -4.43
C ASP A 176 2.12 -19.70 -3.90
N THR A 177 1.60 -18.89 -4.81
CA THR A 177 0.61 -17.86 -4.46
C THR A 177 -0.51 -17.77 -5.47
N GLN A 178 -1.71 -17.51 -4.95
CA GLN A 178 -2.91 -17.22 -5.73
C GLN A 178 -3.31 -15.74 -5.63
N GLU A 179 -2.65 -14.93 -4.78
CA GLU A 179 -2.99 -13.51 -4.68
C GLU A 179 -2.37 -12.71 -5.83
N MET A 180 -3.18 -11.85 -6.45
CA MET A 180 -2.75 -10.93 -7.50
C MET A 180 -3.08 -9.49 -7.12
N LEU A 181 -2.18 -8.57 -7.42
CA LEU A 181 -2.44 -7.13 -7.40
C LEU A 181 -2.23 -6.55 -8.80
N VAL A 182 -3.26 -5.92 -9.34
CA VAL A 182 -3.22 -5.19 -10.60
C VAL A 182 -2.87 -3.74 -10.34
N VAL A 183 -1.82 -3.25 -10.99
CA VAL A 183 -1.33 -1.88 -10.88
C VAL A 183 -1.37 -1.23 -12.25
N VAL A 184 -2.33 -0.34 -12.47
CA VAL A 184 -2.62 0.26 -13.78
C VAL A 184 -2.97 1.74 -13.65
N GLU A 185 -2.89 2.44 -14.77
CA GLU A 185 -3.39 3.81 -14.87
C GLU A 185 -4.92 3.83 -15.07
N ASN A 186 -5.54 4.97 -14.73
CA ASN A 186 -6.95 5.26 -14.97
C ASN A 186 -7.21 5.58 -16.45
N ASP A 187 -6.92 4.60 -17.31
CA ASP A 187 -7.22 4.64 -18.74
C ASP A 187 -8.10 3.45 -19.13
N LYS A 188 -8.75 3.53 -20.29
CA LYS A 188 -9.68 2.47 -20.77
C LYS A 188 -9.04 1.08 -20.78
N SER A 189 -7.73 0.99 -21.04
CA SER A 189 -6.98 -0.26 -21.06
C SER A 189 -6.76 -0.80 -19.64
N GLY A 190 -6.38 0.09 -18.72
CA GLY A 190 -6.21 -0.20 -17.30
C GLY A 190 -7.51 -0.68 -16.65
N GLU A 191 -8.62 0.02 -16.88
CA GLU A 191 -9.93 -0.37 -16.35
C GLU A 191 -10.37 -1.77 -16.82
N ILE A 192 -10.23 -2.05 -18.11
CA ILE A 192 -10.56 -3.35 -18.70
C ILE A 192 -9.68 -4.44 -18.10
N MET A 193 -8.37 -4.20 -17.99
CA MET A 193 -7.44 -5.16 -17.38
C MET A 193 -7.77 -5.42 -15.91
N ALA A 194 -8.01 -4.38 -15.13
CA ALA A 194 -8.39 -4.48 -13.72
C ALA A 194 -9.63 -5.33 -13.54
N LYS A 195 -10.72 -4.98 -14.26
CA LYS A 195 -11.98 -5.72 -14.20
C LYS A 195 -11.81 -7.18 -14.64
N ARG A 196 -11.04 -7.43 -15.70
CA ARG A 196 -10.86 -8.80 -16.20
C ARG A 196 -10.02 -9.65 -15.24
N ALA A 197 -8.97 -9.08 -14.66
CA ALA A 197 -8.12 -9.77 -13.69
C ALA A 197 -8.85 -10.05 -12.37
N GLU A 198 -9.69 -9.12 -11.91
CA GLU A 198 -10.58 -9.34 -10.77
C GLU A 198 -11.51 -10.54 -11.01
N ASN A 199 -12.14 -10.62 -12.19
CA ASN A 199 -13.03 -11.74 -12.53
C ASN A 199 -12.31 -13.09 -12.70
N LEU A 200 -11.11 -13.10 -13.29
CA LEU A 200 -10.38 -14.33 -13.59
C LEU A 200 -9.56 -14.86 -12.40
N TYR A 201 -9.02 -13.96 -11.59
CA TYR A 201 -8.02 -14.29 -10.57
C TYR A 201 -8.34 -13.75 -9.18
N GLY A 202 -9.51 -13.13 -8.97
CA GLY A 202 -9.84 -12.48 -7.70
C GLY A 202 -8.88 -11.35 -7.35
N ALA A 203 -8.28 -10.72 -8.37
CA ALA A 203 -7.18 -9.79 -8.19
C ALA A 203 -7.60 -8.51 -7.45
N ARG A 204 -6.75 -8.05 -6.54
CA ARG A 204 -6.85 -6.71 -5.97
C ARG A 204 -6.44 -5.67 -7.02
N VAL A 205 -6.98 -4.47 -6.92
CA VAL A 205 -6.77 -3.43 -7.93
C VAL A 205 -6.28 -2.13 -7.31
N MET A 206 -5.23 -1.58 -7.90
CA MET A 206 -4.72 -0.24 -7.68
C MET A 206 -4.76 0.54 -9.00
N ILE A 207 -5.75 1.45 -9.10
CA ILE A 207 -5.88 2.39 -10.23
C ILE A 207 -5.39 3.77 -9.78
N ARG A 208 -4.61 4.43 -10.65
CA ARG A 208 -4.07 5.77 -10.44
C ARG A 208 -4.12 6.58 -11.71
N ASP A 209 -4.35 7.89 -11.64
CA ASP A 209 -4.35 8.72 -12.84
C ASP A 209 -2.94 8.80 -13.47
N ASN A 210 -1.89 8.78 -12.65
CA ASN A 210 -0.50 8.73 -13.11
C ASN A 210 0.38 7.94 -12.12
N LEU A 211 0.86 6.78 -12.55
CA LEU A 211 1.71 5.93 -11.70
C LEU A 211 3.07 6.54 -11.38
N LYS A 212 3.57 7.50 -12.19
CA LYS A 212 4.83 8.20 -11.89
C LYS A 212 4.72 9.12 -10.68
N ASN A 213 3.51 9.62 -10.40
CA ASN A 213 3.24 10.52 -9.28
C ASN A 213 2.79 9.77 -8.02
N THR A 214 2.69 8.45 -8.09
CA THR A 214 2.28 7.61 -6.96
C THR A 214 3.44 7.44 -5.98
N SER A 215 3.16 7.61 -4.70
CA SER A 215 4.16 7.39 -3.64
C SER A 215 4.29 5.90 -3.30
N ILE A 216 5.46 5.49 -2.81
CA ILE A 216 5.68 4.13 -2.29
C ILE A 216 4.73 3.82 -1.11
N LEU A 217 4.34 4.84 -0.33
CA LEU A 217 3.37 4.71 0.76
C LEU A 217 1.99 4.31 0.27
N GLU A 218 1.52 4.89 -0.84
CA GLU A 218 0.25 4.50 -1.43
C GLU A 218 0.30 3.08 -1.99
N PHE A 219 1.42 2.70 -2.61
CA PHE A 219 1.61 1.33 -3.08
C PHE A 219 1.60 0.33 -1.92
N ARG A 220 2.26 0.67 -0.80
CA ARG A 220 2.22 -0.13 0.43
C ARG A 220 0.79 -0.33 0.93
N LYS A 221 -0.01 0.74 1.00
CA LYS A 221 -1.43 0.66 1.40
C LYS A 221 -2.24 -0.27 0.49
N ALA A 222 -1.94 -0.33 -0.80
CA ALA A 222 -2.60 -1.25 -1.73
C ALA A 222 -2.27 -2.73 -1.43
N LEU A 223 -1.08 -3.03 -0.91
CA LEU A 223 -0.67 -4.37 -0.48
C LEU A 223 -1.26 -4.78 0.88
N GLU A 224 -1.54 -3.81 1.74
CA GLU A 224 -2.08 -4.01 3.10
C GLU A 224 -3.57 -4.33 3.13
N LYS A 225 -4.39 -3.77 2.23
CA LYS A 225 -5.86 -3.96 2.26
C LYS A 225 -6.26 -5.45 2.19
N GLU A 226 -6.70 -6.03 3.29
CA GLU A 226 -7.64 -7.16 3.29
C GLU A 226 -8.95 -6.65 2.70
N TYR A 227 -9.33 -7.14 1.52
CA TYR A 227 -10.63 -6.84 0.94
C TYR A 227 -11.68 -7.61 1.77
N ASN A 228 -12.38 -6.90 2.66
CA ASN A 228 -13.60 -7.41 3.26
C ASN A 228 -14.73 -7.14 2.24
N PRO A 229 -15.51 -8.16 1.86
CA PRO A 229 -16.47 -8.11 0.76
C PRO A 229 -17.58 -7.07 0.96
#